data_AF-A0A496RLZ5-F1
#
_entry.id   AF-A0A496RLZ5-F1
#
_cell.length_a   1.000
_cell.length_b   1.000
_cell.length_c   1.000
_cell.angle_alpha   90.00
_cell.angle_beta   90.00
_cell.angle_gamma   90.00
#
_symmetry.space_group_name_H-M   'P 1'
#
loop_
_entity.id
_entity.type
_entity.pdbx_description
1 polymer ?
#
loop_
_entity_poly.entity_id
_entity_poly.type
_entity_poly.pdbx_seq_one_letter_code
_entity_poly.pdbx_strand_id
1 'polypeptide(L)'
;MLLVIMHKNENYLQSIMPLIQKEKIPDVTIIRRNGIGSLLEGDSAGTLGFRKGGLSKEYDKALIALVDDEKKIERIMNHLEDDTSSSRWRNFNEKAFVCTLPYVKVKHLEKGSFYTQKREENVKMKLCEYLKEENILLDLKGRTKEDVIKELAEILKKEKDIVDFEGFVSAVFTREKMVSTGIGYEVAVPHARTDTVEDVVIAFGRSKEGFDFDAIDKRPVKLVFLIGTPAKKKLSAYLKLLAHLSRLLQKEDFRKRLLAASNPKEILDEFRKVES
;
A
#
# COMPACT_ATOMS: atom_id res chain seq x y z
N MET A 1 14.27 7.54 16.16
CA MET A 1 13.46 7.78 14.95
C MET A 1 12.94 9.21 14.95
N LEU A 2 12.71 9.82 13.77
CA LEU A 2 12.00 11.10 13.70
C LEU A 2 10.51 10.81 13.54
N LEU A 3 9.68 11.30 14.45
CA LEU A 3 8.22 11.29 14.37
C LEU A 3 7.74 12.66 13.88
N VAL A 4 7.11 12.72 12.71
CA VAL A 4 6.54 13.96 12.18
C VAL A 4 5.03 13.81 12.18
N ILE A 5 4.30 14.67 12.90
CA ILE A 5 2.83 14.74 12.95
C ILE A 5 2.37 16.06 12.32
N MET A 6 1.71 16.03 11.17
CA MET A 6 1.22 17.24 10.49
C MET A 6 -0.30 17.31 10.60
N HIS A 7 -0.90 18.47 10.86
CA HIS A 7 -2.36 18.61 10.88
C HIS A 7 -2.77 20.04 10.53
N LYS A 8 -3.90 20.19 9.84
CA LYS A 8 -4.51 21.49 9.49
C LYS A 8 -5.05 22.33 10.68
N ASN A 9 -5.15 21.74 11.88
CA ASN A 9 -5.84 22.31 13.05
C ASN A 9 -4.85 22.32 14.22
N GLU A 10 -4.58 23.50 14.75
CA GLU A 10 -3.64 23.67 15.85
C GLU A 10 -4.17 23.15 17.18
N ASN A 11 -5.48 23.24 17.39
CA ASN A 11 -6.10 22.72 18.60
C ASN A 11 -5.95 21.20 18.68
N TYR A 12 -5.88 20.51 17.54
CA TYR A 12 -5.58 19.08 17.49
C TYR A 12 -4.11 18.79 17.82
N LEU A 13 -3.17 19.58 17.29
CA LEU A 13 -1.75 19.43 17.65
C LEU A 13 -1.52 19.69 19.15
N GLN A 14 -2.23 20.68 19.72
CA GLN A 14 -2.21 20.95 21.16
C GLN A 14 -2.87 19.84 21.98
N SER A 15 -3.96 19.23 21.50
CA SER A 15 -4.59 18.10 22.21
C SER A 15 -3.71 16.85 22.28
N ILE A 16 -2.68 16.74 21.42
CA ILE A 16 -1.71 15.64 21.44
C ILE A 16 -0.54 15.92 22.40
N MET A 17 -0.30 17.17 22.80
CA MET A 17 0.82 17.53 23.70
C MET A 17 0.80 16.78 25.05
N PRO A 18 -0.35 16.56 25.71
CA PRO A 18 -0.41 15.75 26.93
C PRO A 18 0.05 14.30 26.72
N LEU A 19 -0.26 13.69 25.57
CA LEU A 19 0.18 12.33 25.21
C LEU A 19 1.70 12.28 25.01
N ILE A 20 2.24 13.27 24.30
CA ILE A 20 3.68 13.41 24.06
C ILE A 20 4.44 13.58 25.39
N GLN A 21 3.92 14.40 26.29
CA GLN A 21 4.48 14.61 27.63
C GLN A 21 4.40 13.34 28.48
N LYS A 22 3.28 12.60 28.42
CA LYS A 22 3.10 11.31 29.09
C LYS A 22 4.14 10.27 28.66
N GLU A 23 4.48 10.24 27.38
CA GLU A 23 5.51 9.33 26.82
C GLU A 23 6.95 9.83 27.04
N LYS A 24 7.14 10.97 27.71
CA LYS A 24 8.44 11.58 28.01
C LYS A 24 9.31 11.72 26.76
N ILE A 25 8.76 12.30 25.70
CA ILE A 25 9.54 12.63 24.51
C ILE A 25 10.32 13.92 24.77
N PRO A 26 11.67 13.89 24.73
CA PRO A 26 12.49 15.01 25.20
C PRO A 26 12.50 16.22 24.25
N ASP A 27 12.32 16.01 22.94
CA ASP A 27 12.50 17.06 21.91
C ASP A 27 11.28 17.16 20.97
N VAL A 28 10.30 17.99 21.35
CA VAL A 28 9.08 18.24 20.55
C VAL A 28 8.92 19.72 20.23
N THR A 29 8.82 20.03 18.94
CA THR A 29 8.63 21.40 18.43
C THR A 29 7.42 21.47 17.50
N ILE A 30 6.58 22.48 17.68
CA ILE A 30 5.48 22.81 16.76
C ILE A 30 5.93 23.90 15.79
N ILE A 31 5.78 23.66 14.49
CA ILE A 31 6.16 24.58 13.40
C ILE A 31 4.89 25.02 12.65
N ARG A 32 4.73 26.33 12.41
CA ARG A 32 3.62 26.92 11.62
C ARG A 32 4.11 27.36 10.22
N ARG A 33 3.27 27.28 9.18
CA ARG A 33 3.58 27.62 7.77
C ARG A 33 3.98 29.07 7.54
N ASN A 34 3.43 30.02 8.31
CA ASN A 34 3.91 31.41 8.27
C ASN A 34 5.32 31.57 8.85
N GLY A 35 5.84 30.60 9.60
CA GLY A 35 7.24 30.53 10.03
C GLY A 35 8.18 29.83 9.04
N ILE A 36 7.65 29.18 7.99
CA ILE A 36 8.51 28.53 6.97
C ILE A 36 9.05 29.55 5.96
N GLY A 37 8.41 30.73 5.84
CA GLY A 37 8.83 31.82 4.97
C GLY A 37 9.59 32.97 5.64
N SER A 38 9.46 33.15 6.96
CA SER A 38 10.02 34.31 7.69
C SER A 38 11.19 33.97 8.63
N LEU A 39 11.67 32.73 8.67
CA LEU A 39 12.87 32.33 9.43
C LEU A 39 14.17 32.56 8.62
N LEU A 40 14.16 33.50 7.65
CA LEU A 40 15.35 33.86 6.87
C LEU A 40 16.11 35.07 7.43
N GLU A 41 15.61 35.75 8.46
CA GLU A 41 16.38 36.78 9.17
C GLU A 41 16.05 36.74 10.67
N GLY A 42 17.08 36.55 11.51
CA GLY A 42 17.05 36.94 12.92
C GLY A 42 16.69 35.85 13.95
N ASP A 43 17.67 35.57 14.81
CA ASP A 43 17.57 35.15 16.21
C ASP A 43 17.25 33.70 16.58
N SER A 44 18.34 32.93 16.59
CA SER A 44 18.77 32.09 17.73
C SER A 44 17.77 31.12 18.37
N ALA A 45 17.35 30.09 17.62
CA ALA A 45 17.21 28.71 18.11
C ALA A 45 17.06 27.76 16.91
N GLY A 46 17.83 26.67 16.89
CA GLY A 46 17.92 25.76 15.75
C GLY A 46 16.57 25.21 15.30
N THR A 47 16.29 25.29 14.00
CA THR A 47 15.05 24.80 13.38
C THR A 47 15.37 23.99 12.11
N LEU A 48 14.72 22.83 11.94
CA LEU A 48 14.78 22.00 10.73
C LEU A 48 13.90 22.65 9.64
N GLY A 49 14.48 23.03 8.49
CA GLY A 49 13.76 23.67 7.39
C GLY A 49 13.27 22.70 6.30
N PHE A 50 12.03 22.86 5.83
CA PHE A 50 11.46 22.11 4.69
C PHE A 50 11.33 23.01 3.46
N ARG A 51 11.72 22.53 2.27
CA ARG A 51 11.50 23.26 1.00
C ARG A 51 10.02 23.26 0.61
N LYS A 52 9.63 24.37 -0.02
CA LYS A 52 8.30 24.75 -0.58
C LYS A 52 7.59 23.70 -1.45
N GLY A 53 8.22 22.59 -1.81
CA GLY A 53 7.74 21.62 -2.80
C GLY A 53 7.19 20.29 -2.26
N GLY A 54 7.16 20.08 -0.94
CA GLY A 54 6.75 18.80 -0.33
C GLY A 54 5.46 18.84 0.51
N LEU A 55 4.96 20.01 0.86
CA LEU A 55 3.69 20.17 1.57
C LEU A 55 2.60 20.47 0.52
N SER A 56 1.52 19.67 0.49
CA SER A 56 0.33 20.08 -0.25
C SER A 56 -0.13 21.44 0.31
N LYS A 57 -0.78 22.27 -0.51
CA LYS A 57 -1.27 23.58 -0.08
C LYS A 57 -2.26 23.52 1.11
N GLU A 58 -2.65 22.34 1.58
CA GLU A 58 -3.70 22.10 2.56
C GLU A 58 -3.20 21.96 4.02
N TYR A 59 -1.88 21.83 4.25
CA TYR A 59 -1.33 21.53 5.58
C TYR A 59 -0.36 22.62 6.05
N ASP A 60 -0.89 23.54 6.86
CA ASP A 60 -0.20 24.77 7.25
C ASP A 60 0.53 24.67 8.59
N LYS A 61 0.50 23.52 9.28
CA LYS A 61 1.10 23.34 10.61
C LYS A 61 1.62 21.90 10.77
N ALA A 62 2.78 21.74 11.39
CA ALA A 62 3.42 20.46 11.63
C ALA A 62 4.08 20.42 13.01
N LEU A 63 3.85 19.36 13.77
CA LEU A 63 4.57 18.99 14.98
C LEU A 63 5.67 17.99 14.61
N ILE A 64 6.88 18.24 15.06
CA ILE A 64 8.04 17.39 14.82
C ILE A 64 8.59 16.97 16.18
N ALA A 65 8.70 15.66 16.38
CA ALA A 65 9.19 15.05 17.59
C ALA A 65 10.31 14.06 17.27
N LEU A 66 11.46 14.19 17.93
CA LEU A 66 12.49 13.16 17.88
C LEU A 66 12.15 12.11 18.93
N VAL A 67 11.90 10.87 18.49
CA VAL A 67 11.51 9.76 19.36
C VAL A 67 12.50 8.64 19.19
N ASP A 68 13.36 8.44 20.17
CA ASP A 68 14.43 7.45 20.20
C ASP A 68 13.94 6.00 20.40
N ASP A 69 12.69 5.82 20.87
CA ASP A 69 12.08 4.53 21.20
C ASP A 69 10.88 4.19 20.29
N GLU A 70 10.97 3.08 19.58
CA GLU A 70 9.93 2.56 18.67
C GLU A 70 8.62 2.22 19.38
N LYS A 71 8.69 1.71 20.61
CA LYS A 71 7.49 1.38 21.40
C LYS A 71 6.72 2.62 21.82
N LYS A 72 7.40 3.76 22.04
CA LYS A 72 6.75 5.06 22.29
C LYS A 72 5.99 5.53 21.06
N ILE A 73 6.58 5.37 19.88
CA ILE A 73 5.92 5.71 18.61
C ILE A 73 4.66 4.87 18.43
N GLU A 74 4.72 3.56 18.63
CA GLU A 74 3.54 2.70 18.50
C GLU A 74 2.41 3.09 19.46
N ARG A 75 2.72 3.39 20.73
CA ARG A 75 1.72 3.87 21.69
C ARG A 75 1.06 5.18 21.26
N ILE A 76 1.84 6.11 20.70
CA ILE A 76 1.31 7.36 20.17
C ILE A 76 0.43 7.10 18.95
N MET A 77 0.90 6.28 18.00
CA MET A 77 0.15 5.90 16.81
C MET A 77 -1.19 5.22 17.14
N ASN A 78 -1.20 4.33 18.13
CA ASN A 78 -2.41 3.63 18.58
C ASN A 78 -3.41 4.56 19.29
N HIS A 79 -2.94 5.67 19.86
CA HIS A 79 -3.81 6.68 20.48
C HIS A 79 -4.39 7.66 19.46
N LEU A 80 -3.76 7.79 18.29
CA LEU A 80 -4.12 8.79 17.27
C LEU A 80 -5.23 8.34 16.31
N GLU A 81 -5.59 7.06 16.25
CA GLU A 81 -6.91 6.57 15.84
C GLU A 81 -6.94 5.02 15.91
N ASP A 82 -8.11 4.48 16.24
CA ASP A 82 -8.49 3.09 16.06
C ASP A 82 -7.92 2.50 14.75
N ASP A 83 -7.52 1.24 14.87
CA ASP A 83 -7.20 0.31 13.81
C ASP A 83 -5.76 0.29 13.25
N THR A 84 -5.36 -0.96 13.07
CA THR A 84 -4.01 -1.49 13.19
C THR A 84 -3.23 -1.45 11.87
N SER A 85 -1.92 -1.70 11.98
CA SER A 85 -0.95 -2.08 10.93
C SER A 85 -0.04 -0.99 10.31
N SER A 86 1.27 -1.22 10.57
CA SER A 86 2.51 -0.94 9.82
C SER A 86 2.71 0.35 8.99
N SER A 87 3.90 0.92 9.20
CA SER A 87 4.48 2.14 8.62
C SER A 87 4.56 2.18 7.08
N ARG A 88 4.14 3.32 6.50
CA ARG A 88 5.09 4.29 5.88
C ARG A 88 4.45 5.64 5.53
N TRP A 89 3.13 5.73 5.34
CA TRP A 89 2.40 7.00 5.12
C TRP A 89 0.92 6.76 5.48
N ARG A 90 0.34 7.52 6.41
CA ARG A 90 -1.11 7.48 6.70
C ARG A 90 -1.70 8.88 6.50
N ASN A 91 -2.78 8.97 5.72
CA ASN A 91 -3.68 10.11 5.68
C ASN A 91 -4.84 9.78 6.61
N PHE A 92 -4.85 10.33 7.81
CA PHE A 92 -5.91 10.07 8.79
C PHE A 92 -7.04 11.06 8.53
N ASN A 93 -8.19 10.57 8.07
CA ASN A 93 -9.48 11.28 7.99
C ASN A 93 -9.40 12.76 7.58
N GLU A 94 -8.66 13.07 6.50
CA GLU A 94 -8.46 14.43 5.96
C GLU A 94 -7.82 15.45 6.94
N LYS A 95 -7.20 14.98 8.03
CA LYS A 95 -6.93 15.78 9.22
C LYS A 95 -5.46 15.73 9.64
N ALA A 96 -4.84 14.56 9.80
CA ALA A 96 -3.44 14.45 10.23
C ALA A 96 -2.55 13.52 9.35
N PHE A 97 -1.26 13.82 9.24
CA PHE A 97 -0.23 12.95 8.66
C PHE A 97 0.80 12.55 9.70
N VAL A 98 1.21 11.28 9.71
CA VAL A 98 2.30 10.82 10.60
C VAL A 98 3.37 10.04 9.83
N CYS A 99 4.65 10.37 10.03
CA CYS A 99 5.80 9.71 9.41
C CYS A 99 6.86 9.33 10.45
N THR A 100 7.51 8.16 10.25
CA THR A 100 8.66 7.70 11.04
C THR A 100 9.89 7.55 10.15
N LEU A 101 11.01 8.17 10.51
CA LEU A 101 12.30 8.00 9.81
C LEU A 101 13.31 7.22 10.69
N PRO A 102 14.02 6.22 10.13
CA PRO A 102 15.04 5.47 10.86
C PRO A 102 16.21 6.36 11.29
N TYR A 103 16.59 6.27 12.58
CA TYR A 103 17.55 7.15 13.27
C TYR A 103 18.97 7.11 12.68
N VAL A 104 19.34 6.00 12.04
CA VAL A 104 20.70 5.75 11.50
C VAL A 104 21.08 6.72 10.35
N LYS A 105 20.10 7.36 9.69
CA LYS A 105 20.35 8.37 8.64
C LYS A 105 20.49 9.81 9.14
N VAL A 106 20.39 10.05 10.46
CA VAL A 106 20.33 11.40 11.06
C VAL A 106 21.65 11.78 11.75
N LYS A 107 22.50 10.81 12.12
CA LYS A 107 23.76 11.03 12.87
C LYS A 107 24.80 11.94 12.19
N HIS A 108 24.66 12.22 10.89
CA HIS A 108 25.60 13.01 10.10
C HIS A 108 24.99 14.29 9.51
N LEU A 109 23.82 14.72 9.98
CA LEU A 109 23.27 16.01 9.58
C LEU A 109 23.98 17.10 10.39
N GLU A 110 24.89 17.83 9.75
CA GLU A 110 25.42 19.06 10.32
C GLU A 110 24.29 20.04 10.60
N LYS A 111 24.49 20.92 11.59
CA LYS A 111 23.54 21.97 11.97
C LYS A 111 23.22 22.82 10.74
N GLY A 112 21.95 22.83 10.30
CA GLY A 112 21.53 23.51 9.05
C GLY A 112 21.48 22.65 7.79
N SER A 113 21.73 21.33 7.90
CA SER A 113 21.65 20.42 6.74
C SER A 113 20.20 20.14 6.32
N PHE A 114 19.97 20.17 5.01
CA PHE A 114 18.69 19.80 4.40
C PHE A 114 18.64 18.28 4.17
N TYR A 115 17.59 17.62 4.65
CA TYR A 115 17.33 16.23 4.29
C TYR A 115 16.49 16.20 3.01
N THR A 116 17.09 15.79 1.89
CA THR A 116 16.32 15.28 0.76
C THR A 116 16.22 13.77 0.92
N GLN A 117 15.01 13.24 1.10
CA GLN A 117 14.81 11.83 0.84
C GLN A 117 15.08 11.65 -0.65
N LYS A 118 16.24 11.08 -1.00
CA LYS A 118 16.44 10.50 -2.33
C LYS A 118 15.21 9.61 -2.51
N ARG A 119 14.33 9.96 -3.44
CA ARG A 119 13.17 9.15 -3.83
C ARG A 119 13.77 7.76 -4.01
N GLU A 120 13.44 6.79 -3.14
CA GLU A 120 13.71 5.39 -3.46
C GLU A 120 13.18 5.27 -4.88
N GLU A 121 14.04 4.87 -5.83
CA GLU A 121 13.66 4.77 -7.23
C GLU A 121 12.26 4.17 -7.25
N ASN A 122 11.32 4.88 -7.86
CA ASN A 122 10.00 4.36 -8.13
C ASN A 122 10.26 3.19 -9.09
N VAL A 123 10.65 2.03 -8.57
CA VAL A 123 10.52 0.77 -9.27
C VAL A 123 9.01 0.63 -9.40
N LYS A 124 8.51 1.18 -10.51
CA LYS A 124 7.12 1.09 -10.95
C LYS A 124 6.96 -0.40 -11.24
N MET A 125 6.61 -1.16 -10.21
CA MET A 125 6.40 -2.59 -10.31
C MET A 125 5.24 -2.77 -11.28
N LYS A 126 5.52 -3.30 -12.47
CA LYS A 126 4.53 -3.49 -13.53
C LYS A 126 3.92 -4.87 -13.38
N LEU A 127 2.60 -4.96 -13.34
CA LEU A 127 1.87 -6.22 -13.28
C LEU A 127 2.17 -7.09 -14.51
N CYS A 128 2.38 -6.47 -15.67
CA CYS A 128 2.73 -7.19 -16.90
C CYS A 128 4.09 -7.91 -16.85
N GLU A 129 4.94 -7.62 -15.86
CA GLU A 129 6.21 -8.35 -15.65
C GLU A 129 6.01 -9.68 -14.91
N TYR A 130 4.90 -9.82 -14.18
CA TYR A 130 4.57 -11.01 -13.38
C TYR A 130 3.43 -11.84 -13.97
N LEU A 131 2.60 -11.26 -14.84
CA LEU A 131 1.55 -11.96 -15.55
C LEU A 131 2.08 -12.51 -16.87
N LYS A 132 1.96 -13.82 -17.08
CA LYS A 132 2.39 -14.53 -18.29
C LYS A 132 1.19 -15.05 -19.08
N GLU A 133 1.37 -15.31 -20.37
CA GLU A 133 0.28 -15.79 -21.25
C GLU A 133 -0.26 -17.15 -20.79
N GLU A 134 0.63 -18.04 -20.34
CA GLU A 134 0.30 -19.35 -19.80
C GLU A 134 -0.52 -19.29 -18.50
N ASN A 135 -0.49 -18.15 -17.79
CA ASN A 135 -1.20 -17.93 -16.53
C ASN A 135 -2.54 -17.21 -16.71
N ILE A 136 -3.04 -17.14 -17.94
CA ILE A 136 -4.30 -16.47 -18.30
C ILE A 136 -5.32 -17.49 -18.77
N LEU A 137 -6.45 -17.55 -18.06
CA LEU A 137 -7.60 -18.36 -18.42
C LEU A 137 -8.80 -17.48 -18.77
N LEU A 138 -9.15 -17.44 -20.06
CA LEU A 138 -10.20 -16.56 -20.57
C LEU A 138 -11.64 -17.08 -20.43
N ASP A 139 -11.78 -18.33 -20.04
CA ASP A 139 -13.05 -19.07 -19.95
C ASP A 139 -13.06 -19.95 -18.70
N LEU A 140 -13.21 -19.31 -17.54
CA LEU A 140 -13.34 -19.97 -16.24
C LEU A 140 -14.56 -20.90 -16.21
N LYS A 141 -14.32 -22.14 -15.77
CA LYS A 141 -15.36 -23.17 -15.60
C LYS A 141 -15.92 -23.22 -14.19
N GLY A 142 -15.15 -22.80 -13.19
CA GLY A 142 -15.62 -22.68 -11.82
C GLY A 142 -16.88 -21.80 -11.73
N ARG A 143 -17.78 -22.19 -10.83
CA ARG A 143 -19.03 -21.47 -10.54
C ARG A 143 -19.18 -21.10 -9.06
N THR A 144 -18.25 -21.57 -8.24
CA THR A 144 -18.09 -21.17 -6.85
C THR A 144 -16.75 -20.46 -6.67
N LYS A 145 -16.63 -19.70 -5.58
CA LYS A 145 -15.38 -19.07 -5.13
C LYS A 145 -14.25 -20.09 -5.04
N GLU A 146 -14.53 -21.24 -4.44
CA GLU A 146 -13.57 -22.31 -4.22
C GLU A 146 -13.11 -22.94 -5.53
N ASP A 147 -14.03 -23.21 -6.45
CA ASP A 147 -13.70 -23.81 -7.74
C ASP A 147 -12.81 -22.89 -8.56
N VAL A 148 -13.13 -21.59 -8.59
CA VAL A 148 -12.36 -20.61 -9.37
C VAL A 148 -10.96 -20.39 -8.79
N ILE A 149 -10.84 -20.31 -7.45
CA ILE A 149 -9.51 -20.20 -6.82
C ILE A 149 -8.66 -21.44 -7.15
N LYS A 150 -9.22 -22.65 -7.07
CA LYS A 150 -8.50 -23.89 -7.39
C LYS A 150 -8.14 -23.98 -8.87
N GLU A 151 -9.06 -23.63 -9.75
CA GLU A 151 -8.86 -23.62 -11.20
C GLU A 151 -7.68 -22.71 -11.60
N LEU A 152 -7.63 -21.50 -11.03
CA LEU A 152 -6.50 -20.58 -11.25
C LEU A 152 -5.21 -21.03 -10.58
N ALA A 153 -5.29 -21.63 -9.39
CA ALA A 153 -4.11 -22.14 -8.72
C ALA A 153 -3.47 -23.28 -9.53
N GLU A 154 -4.24 -24.20 -10.09
CA GLU A 154 -3.71 -25.30 -10.90
C GLU A 154 -2.91 -24.83 -12.13
N ILE A 155 -3.27 -23.69 -12.71
CA ILE A 155 -2.46 -23.09 -13.78
C ILE A 155 -1.07 -22.67 -13.25
N LEU A 156 -1.03 -22.09 -12.05
CA LEU A 156 0.22 -21.69 -11.40
C LEU A 156 1.06 -22.87 -10.92
N LYS A 157 0.53 -24.09 -10.85
CA LYS A 157 1.28 -25.27 -10.36
C LYS A 157 2.56 -25.55 -11.15
N LYS A 158 2.60 -25.14 -12.42
CA LYS A 158 3.78 -25.31 -13.31
C LYS A 158 4.82 -24.19 -13.14
N GLU A 159 4.50 -23.15 -12.39
CA GLU A 159 5.43 -22.06 -12.14
C GLU A 159 6.56 -22.52 -11.22
N LYS A 160 7.80 -22.27 -11.66
CA LYS A 160 9.02 -22.58 -10.90
C LYS A 160 9.05 -21.92 -9.51
N ASP A 161 8.32 -20.82 -9.35
CA ASP A 161 8.31 -20.00 -8.16
C ASP A 161 7.27 -20.48 -7.13
N ILE A 162 6.43 -21.48 -7.46
CA ILE A 162 5.62 -22.23 -6.49
C ILE A 162 6.48 -23.34 -5.90
N VAL A 163 6.89 -23.20 -4.63
CA VAL A 163 7.70 -24.22 -3.93
C VAL A 163 6.86 -25.21 -3.13
N ASP A 164 5.64 -24.80 -2.74
CA ASP A 164 4.65 -25.66 -2.11
C ASP A 164 3.25 -25.29 -2.63
N PHE A 165 2.75 -26.11 -3.54
CA PHE A 165 1.46 -25.88 -4.20
C PHE A 165 0.28 -25.97 -3.23
N GLU A 166 0.23 -27.02 -2.42
CA GLU A 166 -0.87 -27.24 -1.47
C GLU A 166 -0.85 -26.16 -0.37
N GLY A 167 0.35 -25.81 0.11
CA GLY A 167 0.53 -24.69 1.03
C GLY A 167 0.09 -23.35 0.44
N PHE A 168 0.39 -23.09 -0.84
CA PHE A 168 -0.06 -21.88 -1.54
C PHE A 168 -1.59 -21.81 -1.61
N VAL A 169 -2.24 -22.89 -2.06
CA VAL A 169 -3.70 -22.97 -2.12
C VAL A 169 -4.33 -22.76 -0.74
N SER A 170 -3.78 -23.43 0.28
CA SER A 170 -4.23 -23.30 1.66
C SER A 170 -4.07 -21.86 2.21
N ALA A 171 -2.95 -21.20 1.91
CA ALA A 171 -2.69 -19.83 2.33
C ALA A 171 -3.69 -18.83 1.71
N VAL A 172 -4.00 -19.00 0.41
CA VAL A 172 -5.01 -18.18 -0.28
C VAL A 172 -6.38 -18.38 0.34
N PHE A 173 -6.81 -19.62 0.58
CA PHE A 173 -8.10 -19.89 1.21
C PHE A 173 -8.18 -19.36 2.65
N THR A 174 -7.09 -19.47 3.41
CA THR A 174 -7.01 -18.91 4.76
C THR A 174 -7.21 -17.40 4.73
N ARG A 175 -6.60 -16.70 3.76
CA ARG A 175 -6.80 -15.26 3.57
C ARG A 175 -8.23 -14.92 3.16
N GLU A 176 -8.80 -15.67 2.22
CA GLU A 176 -10.15 -15.44 1.69
C GLU A 176 -11.23 -15.64 2.76
N LYS A 177 -11.07 -16.63 3.65
CA LYS A 177 -11.99 -16.90 4.77
C LYS A 177 -12.08 -15.78 5.80
N MET A 178 -11.04 -14.96 5.95
CA MET A 178 -11.06 -13.83 6.89
C MET A 178 -12.05 -12.76 6.44
N VAL A 179 -11.88 -12.30 5.21
CA VAL A 179 -12.75 -11.32 4.55
C VAL A 179 -12.63 -11.56 3.05
N SER A 180 -13.79 -11.58 2.37
CA SER A 180 -13.86 -11.69 0.91
C SER A 180 -12.89 -10.74 0.21
N THR A 181 -12.21 -11.23 -0.82
CA THR A 181 -11.35 -10.41 -1.68
C THR A 181 -12.06 -9.93 -2.96
N GLY A 182 -13.39 -10.08 -3.02
CA GLY A 182 -14.22 -9.44 -4.03
C GLY A 182 -14.31 -7.93 -3.79
N ILE A 183 -13.52 -7.16 -4.54
CA ILE A 183 -13.38 -5.70 -4.37
C ILE A 183 -14.51 -4.89 -5.03
N GLY A 184 -15.48 -5.58 -5.62
CA GLY A 184 -16.56 -5.00 -6.42
C GLY A 184 -16.15 -4.76 -7.86
N TYR A 185 -17.01 -4.08 -8.62
CA TYR A 185 -16.79 -3.80 -10.04
C TYR A 185 -16.61 -5.06 -10.92
N GLU A 186 -17.26 -6.17 -10.53
CA GLU A 186 -17.10 -7.49 -11.17
C GLU A 186 -15.68 -8.09 -11.02
N VAL A 187 -14.92 -7.67 -9.99
CA VAL A 187 -13.53 -8.06 -9.78
C VAL A 187 -13.32 -8.73 -8.41
N ALA A 188 -12.53 -9.80 -8.39
CA ALA A 188 -11.91 -10.34 -7.18
C ALA A 188 -10.39 -10.42 -7.30
N VAL A 189 -9.70 -10.29 -6.18
CA VAL A 189 -8.23 -10.41 -6.13
C VAL A 189 -7.83 -11.35 -4.99
N PRO A 190 -8.07 -12.68 -5.10
CA PRO A 190 -7.61 -13.64 -4.11
C PRO A 190 -6.10 -13.60 -4.01
N HIS A 191 -5.56 -13.48 -2.80
CA HIS A 191 -4.14 -13.25 -2.63
C HIS A 191 -3.59 -13.84 -1.34
N ALA A 192 -2.31 -14.13 -1.30
CA ALA A 192 -1.62 -14.52 -0.07
C ALA A 192 -0.18 -13.99 -0.05
N ARG A 193 0.26 -13.54 1.14
CA ARG A 193 1.68 -13.46 1.47
C ARG A 193 2.07 -14.74 2.17
N THR A 194 3.03 -15.48 1.63
CA THR A 194 3.32 -16.85 2.05
C THR A 194 4.78 -17.20 1.76
N ASP A 195 5.35 -18.15 2.51
CA ASP A 195 6.67 -18.72 2.24
C ASP A 195 6.62 -19.86 1.20
N THR A 196 5.42 -20.17 0.70
CA THR A 196 5.19 -21.23 -0.29
C THR A 196 5.47 -20.79 -1.73
N VAL A 197 5.91 -19.53 -1.92
CA VAL A 197 6.34 -18.97 -3.20
C VAL A 197 7.66 -18.19 -3.08
N GLU A 198 8.51 -18.27 -4.09
CA GLU A 198 9.85 -17.66 -4.12
C GLU A 198 9.87 -16.26 -4.75
N ASP A 199 8.99 -16.01 -5.72
CA ASP A 199 8.71 -14.70 -6.30
C ASP A 199 7.19 -14.45 -6.40
N VAL A 200 6.79 -13.25 -6.86
CA VAL A 200 5.40 -12.90 -7.11
C VAL A 200 4.89 -13.72 -8.29
N VAL A 201 3.80 -14.45 -8.06
CA VAL A 201 3.10 -15.22 -9.08
C VAL A 201 1.69 -14.65 -9.25
N ILE A 202 1.24 -14.54 -10.50
CA ILE A 202 -0.09 -14.00 -10.83
C ILE A 202 -0.75 -14.91 -11.86
N ALA A 203 -1.97 -15.35 -11.56
CA ALA A 203 -2.89 -15.89 -12.55
C ALA A 203 -4.09 -14.96 -12.73
N PHE A 204 -4.56 -14.89 -13.98
CA PHE A 204 -5.74 -14.12 -14.34
C PHE A 204 -6.81 -15.04 -14.91
N GLY A 205 -8.03 -14.88 -14.41
CA GLY A 205 -9.21 -15.59 -14.84
C GLY A 205 -10.30 -14.65 -15.33
N ARG A 206 -10.99 -15.04 -16.39
CA ARG A 206 -12.21 -14.38 -16.85
C ARG A 206 -13.38 -15.35 -16.94
N SER A 207 -14.52 -14.95 -16.39
CA SER A 207 -15.83 -15.56 -16.60
C SER A 207 -16.73 -14.58 -17.35
N LYS A 208 -17.38 -15.04 -18.43
CA LYS A 208 -18.34 -14.21 -19.18
C LYS A 208 -19.64 -14.00 -18.42
N GLU A 209 -20.14 -15.08 -17.80
CA GLU A 209 -21.41 -15.10 -17.05
C GLU A 209 -21.24 -14.43 -15.68
N GLY A 210 -20.04 -14.56 -15.10
CA GLY A 210 -19.76 -14.21 -13.72
C GLY A 210 -20.29 -15.25 -12.73
N PHE A 211 -19.94 -15.07 -11.47
CA PHE A 211 -20.34 -15.96 -10.37
C PHE A 211 -20.33 -15.19 -9.06
N ASP A 212 -21.01 -15.73 -8.04
CA ASP A 212 -20.96 -15.14 -6.72
C ASP A 212 -19.61 -15.40 -6.06
N PHE A 213 -19.02 -14.33 -5.52
CA PHE A 213 -17.74 -14.34 -4.81
C PHE A 213 -17.84 -13.63 -3.46
N ASP A 214 -19.04 -13.31 -2.99
CA ASP A 214 -19.28 -12.43 -1.86
C ASP A 214 -18.60 -11.06 -2.05
N ALA A 215 -18.68 -10.48 -3.25
CA ALA A 215 -18.11 -9.17 -3.52
C ALA A 215 -18.76 -8.09 -2.65
N ILE A 216 -18.00 -7.04 -2.33
CA ILE A 216 -18.46 -5.95 -1.45
C ILE A 216 -19.72 -5.24 -1.97
N ASP A 217 -19.87 -5.16 -3.30
CA ASP A 217 -21.00 -4.55 -3.99
C ASP A 217 -22.10 -5.56 -4.38
N LYS A 218 -21.96 -6.82 -3.96
CA LYS A 218 -22.87 -7.94 -4.26
C LYS A 218 -23.09 -8.22 -5.75
N ARG A 219 -22.20 -7.72 -6.62
CA ARG A 219 -22.26 -8.02 -8.05
C ARG A 219 -21.50 -9.31 -8.38
N PRO A 220 -21.95 -10.08 -9.40
CA PRO A 220 -21.19 -11.22 -9.89
C PRO A 220 -19.79 -10.82 -10.34
N VAL A 221 -18.79 -11.58 -9.90
CA VAL A 221 -17.40 -11.39 -10.30
C VAL A 221 -17.16 -12.05 -11.65
N LYS A 222 -16.50 -11.32 -12.55
CA LYS A 222 -16.13 -11.78 -13.90
C LYS A 222 -14.62 -11.81 -14.11
N LEU A 223 -13.86 -10.99 -13.38
CA LEU A 223 -12.41 -10.89 -13.50
C LEU A 223 -11.78 -11.30 -12.17
N VAL A 224 -10.86 -12.26 -12.19
CA VAL A 224 -10.18 -12.75 -10.99
C VAL A 224 -8.68 -12.68 -11.18
N PHE A 225 -8.00 -12.15 -10.17
CA PHE A 225 -6.53 -12.09 -10.12
C PHE A 225 -6.05 -12.85 -8.89
N LEU A 226 -5.56 -14.07 -9.09
CA LEU A 226 -4.96 -14.86 -8.03
C LEU A 226 -3.48 -14.47 -7.88
N ILE A 227 -3.07 -14.02 -6.68
CA ILE A 227 -1.73 -13.49 -6.45
C ILE A 227 -1.03 -14.19 -5.27
N GLY A 228 0.13 -14.78 -5.54
CA GLY A 228 1.08 -15.20 -4.50
C GLY A 228 2.20 -14.19 -4.34
N THR A 229 2.61 -13.90 -3.10
CA THR A 229 3.77 -13.04 -2.83
C THR A 229 4.63 -13.63 -1.72
N PRO A 230 5.97 -13.67 -1.85
CA PRO A 230 6.84 -14.22 -0.82
C PRO A 230 6.72 -13.44 0.50
N ALA A 231 6.64 -14.11 1.65
CA ALA A 231 6.55 -13.42 2.94
C ALA A 231 7.82 -12.60 3.24
N LYS A 232 8.98 -13.06 2.74
CA LYS A 232 10.26 -12.34 2.76
C LYS A 232 10.28 -11.03 1.97
N LYS A 233 9.39 -10.84 0.97
CA LYS A 233 9.29 -9.55 0.27
C LYS A 233 8.72 -8.49 1.20
N LYS A 234 9.25 -7.26 1.10
CA LYS A 234 8.79 -6.11 1.88
C LYS A 234 7.27 -5.94 1.77
N LEU A 235 6.57 -5.88 2.89
CA LEU A 235 5.12 -5.65 2.95
C LEU A 235 4.70 -4.42 2.13
N SER A 236 5.51 -3.36 2.14
CA SER A 236 5.25 -2.15 1.35
C SER A 236 5.21 -2.40 -0.16
N ALA A 237 5.99 -3.35 -0.69
CA ALA A 237 5.99 -3.66 -2.12
C ALA A 237 4.71 -4.41 -2.51
N TYR A 238 4.32 -5.38 -1.68
CA TYR A 238 3.05 -6.10 -1.81
C TYR A 238 1.83 -5.16 -1.79
N LEU A 239 1.75 -4.25 -0.81
CA LEU A 239 0.65 -3.30 -0.72
C LEU A 239 0.62 -2.35 -1.93
N LYS A 240 1.78 -1.95 -2.45
CA LYS A 240 1.86 -1.14 -3.68
C LYS A 240 1.33 -1.89 -4.90
N LEU A 241 1.65 -3.18 -5.05
CA LEU A 241 1.16 -4.03 -6.13
C LEU A 241 -0.38 -4.11 -6.11
N LEU A 242 -0.96 -4.46 -4.96
CA LEU A 242 -2.41 -4.55 -4.80
C LEU A 242 -3.11 -3.21 -5.02
N ALA A 243 -2.56 -2.12 -4.47
CA ALA A 243 -3.13 -0.79 -4.66
C ALA A 243 -3.06 -0.34 -6.13
N HIS A 244 -1.98 -0.69 -6.84
CA HIS A 244 -1.83 -0.42 -8.27
C HIS A 244 -2.84 -1.20 -9.11
N LEU A 245 -2.95 -2.51 -8.88
CA LEU A 245 -3.94 -3.35 -9.55
C LEU A 245 -5.36 -2.83 -9.29
N SER A 246 -5.71 -2.56 -8.03
CA SER A 246 -7.03 -2.03 -7.65
C SER A 246 -7.36 -0.73 -8.38
N ARG A 247 -6.43 0.24 -8.44
CA ARG A 247 -6.64 1.50 -9.18
C ARG A 247 -6.83 1.30 -10.68
N LEU A 248 -6.12 0.37 -11.29
CA LEU A 248 -6.34 0.04 -12.71
C LEU A 248 -7.72 -0.57 -12.91
N LEU A 249 -8.09 -1.52 -12.06
CA LEU A 249 -9.36 -2.25 -12.16
C LEU A 249 -10.58 -1.41 -11.76
N GLN A 250 -10.43 -0.29 -11.06
CA GLN A 250 -11.53 0.66 -10.85
C GLN A 250 -11.95 1.38 -12.14
N LYS A 251 -11.07 1.48 -13.14
CA LYS A 251 -11.39 2.13 -14.42
C LYS A 251 -12.28 1.21 -15.26
N GLU A 252 -13.52 1.65 -15.49
CA GLU A 252 -14.51 0.88 -16.25
C GLU A 252 -14.03 0.53 -17.66
N ASP A 253 -13.46 1.49 -18.38
CA ASP A 253 -12.94 1.24 -19.74
C ASP A 253 -11.86 0.17 -19.76
N PHE A 254 -11.02 0.09 -18.73
CA PHE A 254 -9.99 -0.94 -18.64
C PHE A 254 -10.63 -2.32 -18.43
N ARG A 255 -11.58 -2.44 -17.50
CA ARG A 255 -12.31 -3.70 -17.29
C ARG A 255 -13.04 -4.16 -18.55
N LYS A 256 -13.70 -3.23 -19.27
CA LYS A 256 -14.38 -3.53 -20.54
C LYS A 256 -13.42 -4.12 -21.57
N ARG A 257 -12.21 -3.58 -21.70
CA ARG A 257 -11.18 -4.12 -22.62
C ARG A 257 -10.72 -5.51 -22.19
N LEU A 258 -10.51 -5.76 -20.89
CA LEU A 258 -10.19 -7.11 -20.40
C LEU A 258 -11.33 -8.12 -20.65
N LEU A 259 -12.58 -7.69 -20.50
CA LEU A 259 -13.76 -8.51 -20.79
C LEU A 259 -13.91 -8.80 -22.30
N ALA A 260 -13.49 -7.87 -23.16
CA ALA A 260 -13.58 -8.01 -24.62
C ALA A 260 -12.41 -8.76 -25.26
N ALA A 261 -11.26 -8.90 -24.58
CA ALA A 261 -10.06 -9.52 -25.13
C ALA A 261 -10.31 -10.95 -25.66
N SER A 262 -9.82 -11.28 -26.84
CA SER A 262 -10.09 -12.56 -27.49
C SER A 262 -9.06 -13.65 -27.17
N ASN A 263 -7.87 -13.26 -26.68
CA ASN A 263 -6.76 -14.18 -26.38
C ASN A 263 -5.88 -13.65 -25.22
N PRO A 264 -5.05 -14.51 -24.59
CA PRO A 264 -4.16 -14.13 -23.50
C PRO A 264 -3.22 -12.96 -23.82
N LYS A 265 -2.69 -12.91 -25.05
CA LYS A 265 -1.80 -11.85 -25.50
C LYS A 265 -2.46 -10.46 -25.44
N GLU A 266 -3.72 -10.36 -25.87
CA GLU A 266 -4.48 -9.11 -25.78
C GLU A 266 -4.63 -8.62 -24.34
N ILE A 267 -4.83 -9.51 -23.37
CA ILE A 267 -4.84 -9.14 -21.94
C ILE A 267 -3.51 -8.49 -21.53
N LEU A 268 -2.38 -9.12 -21.89
CA LEU A 268 -1.07 -8.57 -21.58
C LEU A 268 -0.84 -7.23 -22.26
N ASP A 269 -1.24 -7.07 -23.51
CA ASP A 269 -1.11 -5.83 -24.25
C ASP A 269 -1.94 -4.70 -23.63
N GLU A 270 -3.13 -5.01 -23.09
CA GLU A 270 -3.91 -4.04 -22.32
C GLU A 270 -3.20 -3.58 -21.04
N PHE A 271 -2.57 -4.49 -20.29
CA PHE A 271 -1.75 -4.12 -19.14
C PHE A 271 -0.54 -3.28 -19.55
N ARG A 272 0.19 -3.68 -20.61
CA ARG A 272 1.34 -2.93 -21.12
C ARG A 272 0.96 -1.50 -21.51
N LYS A 273 -0.17 -1.30 -22.20
CA LYS A 273 -0.65 0.03 -22.60
C LYS A 273 -0.91 0.95 -21.39
N VAL A 274 -1.51 0.44 -20.31
CA VAL A 274 -1.83 1.25 -19.13
C VAL A 274 -0.64 1.44 -18.17
N GLU A 275 0.37 0.58 -18.26
CA GLU A 275 1.59 0.61 -17.43
C GLU A 275 2.80 1.27 -18.11
N SER A 276 2.71 1.54 -19.41
CA SER A 276 3.63 2.41 -20.17
C SER A 276 3.67 3.79 -19.53
#